data_AF-A0A2N2Z0G8-F1
#
_entry.id   AF-A0A2N2Z0G8-F1
#
_cell.length_a   1.000
_cell.length_b   1.000
_cell.length_c   1.000
_cell.angle_alpha   90.00
_cell.angle_beta   90.00
_cell.angle_gamma   90.00
#
_symmetry.space_group_name_H-M   'P 1'
#
loop_
_entity.id
_entity.type
_entity.pdbx_description
1 polymer ?
#
loop_
_entity_poly.entity_id
_entity_poly.type
_entity_poly.pdbx_seq_one_letter_code
_entity_poly.pdbx_strand_id
1 'polypeptide(L)'
;MWNRTSFIDTHIADMVFASKMEDCYFENCAFTRVKFQNTTFINTFFKNNRNLKRIQFIDCKADRITYEFLKQGKAVLTGITLLSNPEDTTHKG
;
A
#
# COMPACT_ATOMS: atom_id res chain seq x y z
N MET A 1 9.09 -2.43 10.80
CA MET A 1 8.49 -3.42 9.88
C MET A 1 7.17 -3.85 10.49
N TRP A 2 6.09 -3.88 9.70
CA TRP A 2 4.79 -4.38 10.10
C TRP A 2 4.58 -5.75 9.43
N ASN A 3 4.14 -6.73 10.20
CA ASN A 3 3.92 -8.09 9.73
C ASN A 3 2.64 -8.63 10.35
N ARG A 4 1.74 -9.18 9.53
CA ARG A 4 0.46 -9.76 9.96
C ARG A 4 -0.36 -8.82 10.86
N THR A 5 -0.28 -7.52 10.59
CA THR A 5 -0.98 -6.50 11.37
C THR A 5 -2.27 -6.12 10.68
N SER A 6 -3.36 -6.06 11.44
CA SER A 6 -4.67 -5.66 10.94
C SER A 6 -5.16 -4.38 11.63
N PHE A 7 -5.55 -3.41 10.83
CA PHE A 7 -6.31 -2.23 11.24
C PHE A 7 -7.74 -2.43 10.76
N ILE A 8 -8.67 -2.56 11.70
CA ILE A 8 -10.09 -2.85 11.43
C ILE A 8 -10.93 -1.78 12.12
N ASP A 9 -11.91 -1.22 11.40
CA ASP A 9 -12.81 -0.17 11.89
C ASP A 9 -12.06 1.02 12.55
N THR A 10 -10.87 1.32 12.03
CA THR A 10 -9.93 2.25 12.64
C THR A 10 -9.90 3.58 11.88
N HIS A 11 -9.92 4.70 12.62
CA HIS A 11 -9.58 6.00 12.06
C HIS A 11 -8.08 6.24 12.20
N ILE A 12 -7.38 6.30 11.08
CA ILE A 12 -5.93 6.57 11.03
C ILE A 12 -5.75 8.01 10.58
N ALA A 13 -5.17 8.82 11.46
CA ALA A 13 -4.96 10.25 11.24
C ALA A 13 -3.52 10.65 11.56
N ASP A 14 -2.96 11.57 10.75
CA ASP A 14 -1.66 12.22 11.02
C ASP A 14 -0.47 11.26 11.14
N MET A 15 -0.53 10.13 10.44
CA MET A 15 0.52 9.11 10.50
C MET A 15 1.37 9.07 9.23
N VAL A 16 2.66 8.83 9.42
CA VAL A 16 3.61 8.45 8.37
C VAL A 16 4.08 7.03 8.62
N PHE A 17 3.77 6.13 7.70
CA PHE A 17 4.33 4.78 7.68
C PHE A 17 5.57 4.76 6.79
N ALA A 18 6.70 4.30 7.34
CA ALA A 18 7.99 4.33 6.66
C ALA A 18 8.75 2.99 6.70
N SER A 19 8.03 1.86 6.68
CA SER A 19 8.66 0.54 6.75
C SER A 19 7.87 -0.51 5.97
N LYS A 20 8.53 -1.63 5.62
CA LYS A 20 7.87 -2.78 4.95
C LYS A 20 6.60 -3.19 5.69
N MET A 21 5.55 -3.46 4.91
CA MET A 21 4.27 -4.02 5.34
C MET A 21 4.06 -5.35 4.63
N GLU A 22 3.93 -6.41 5.43
CA GLU A 22 3.79 -7.77 4.93
C GLU A 22 2.59 -8.44 5.59
N ASP A 23 1.73 -9.06 4.79
CA ASP A 23 0.50 -9.71 5.26
C ASP A 23 -0.39 -8.79 6.10
N CYS A 24 -0.42 -7.49 5.77
CA CYS A 24 -1.13 -6.49 6.54
C CYS A 24 -2.53 -6.21 5.97
N TYR A 25 -3.45 -5.78 6.82
CA TYR A 25 -4.83 -5.48 6.44
C TYR A 25 -5.25 -4.10 6.93
N PHE A 26 -5.86 -3.32 6.04
CA PHE A 26 -6.60 -2.12 6.37
C PHE A 26 -8.04 -2.34 5.91
N GLU A 27 -8.95 -2.58 6.85
CA GLU A 27 -10.35 -2.87 6.58
C GLU A 27 -11.27 -1.88 7.29
N ASN A 28 -12.28 -1.37 6.56
CA ASN A 28 -13.25 -0.39 7.06
C ASN A 28 -12.60 0.86 7.68
N CYS A 29 -11.38 1.19 7.26
CA CYS A 29 -10.63 2.31 7.81
C CYS A 29 -11.04 3.64 7.17
N ALA A 30 -10.84 4.70 7.95
CA ALA A 30 -10.86 6.09 7.47
C ALA A 30 -9.45 6.68 7.56
N PHE A 31 -9.02 7.41 6.53
CA PHE A 31 -7.68 7.99 6.44
C PHE A 31 -7.72 9.51 6.41
N THR A 32 -6.92 10.16 7.27
CA THR A 32 -6.76 11.62 7.31
C THR A 32 -5.29 12.00 7.38
N ARG A 33 -4.77 12.68 6.36
CA ARG A 33 -3.36 13.12 6.30
C ARG A 33 -2.35 11.97 6.52
N VAL A 34 -2.67 10.79 5.98
CA VAL A 34 -1.82 9.60 6.08
C VAL A 34 -0.86 9.53 4.89
N LYS A 35 0.41 9.24 5.18
CA LYS A 35 1.45 9.02 4.17
C LYS A 35 2.08 7.64 4.35
N PHE A 36 2.30 6.96 3.25
CA PHE A 36 3.24 5.86 3.16
C PHE A 36 4.46 6.37 2.40
N GLN A 37 5.63 6.27 3.02
CA GLN A 37 6.89 6.78 2.48
C GLN A 37 7.91 5.65 2.48
N ASN A 38 8.62 5.42 1.37
CA ASN A 38 9.64 4.38 1.24
C ASN A 38 9.13 2.99 1.70
N THR A 39 7.82 2.75 1.57
CA THR A 39 7.16 1.55 2.08
C THR A 39 7.04 0.51 0.97
N THR A 40 7.47 -0.70 1.28
CA THR A 40 7.24 -1.88 0.43
C THR A 40 6.04 -2.66 0.95
N PHE A 41 5.01 -2.80 0.14
CA PHE A 41 3.82 -3.59 0.42
C PHE A 41 3.93 -4.97 -0.22
N ILE A 42 3.86 -6.01 0.62
CA ILE A 42 3.77 -7.42 0.22
C ILE A 42 2.49 -7.96 0.83
N ASN A 43 1.64 -8.59 0.01
CA ASN A 43 0.39 -9.20 0.41
C ASN A 43 -0.42 -8.32 1.37
N THR A 44 -0.55 -7.02 1.06
CA THR A 44 -1.19 -6.04 1.93
C THR A 44 -2.49 -5.56 1.31
N PHE A 45 -3.59 -5.67 2.06
CA PHE A 45 -4.93 -5.44 1.52
C PHE A 45 -5.59 -4.17 2.07
N PHE A 46 -6.22 -3.41 1.18
CA PHE A 46 -7.02 -2.24 1.50
C PHE A 46 -8.48 -2.51 1.12
N LYS A 47 -9.31 -2.94 2.08
CA LYS A 47 -10.69 -3.39 1.84
C LYS A 47 -11.71 -2.44 2.47
N ASN A 48 -12.81 -2.18 1.77
CA ASN A 48 -13.95 -1.40 2.28
C ASN A 48 -13.58 -0.03 2.90
N ASN A 49 -12.46 0.55 2.46
CA ASN A 49 -11.92 1.75 3.05
C ASN A 49 -12.56 3.00 2.45
N ARG A 50 -12.84 3.99 3.30
CA ARG A 50 -13.35 5.28 2.85
C ARG A 50 -12.20 6.18 2.43
N ASN A 51 -12.29 6.75 1.23
CA ASN A 51 -11.42 7.83 0.74
C ASN A 51 -9.92 7.48 0.61
N LEU A 52 -9.58 6.33 0.01
CA LEU A 52 -8.19 5.98 -0.31
C LEU A 52 -7.45 7.04 -1.15
N LYS A 53 -8.18 7.86 -1.92
CA LYS A 53 -7.65 9.04 -2.64
C LYS A 53 -6.89 10.05 -1.77
N ARG A 54 -7.12 10.05 -0.46
CA ARG A 54 -6.47 10.97 0.49
C ARG A 54 -5.14 10.45 1.04
N ILE A 55 -4.81 9.20 0.76
CA ILE A 55 -3.52 8.61 1.14
C ILE A 55 -2.46 9.10 0.15
N GLN A 56 -1.31 9.53 0.67
CA GLN A 56 -0.15 9.85 -0.15
C GLN A 56 0.82 8.67 -0.12
N PHE A 57 1.27 8.26 -1.29
CA PHE A 57 2.34 7.28 -1.45
C PHE A 57 3.57 8.01 -2.02
N ILE A 58 4.72 7.83 -1.38
CA ILE A 58 5.98 8.49 -1.73
C ILE A 58 7.05 7.41 -1.78
N ASP A 59 7.65 7.19 -2.96
CA ASP A 59 8.71 6.20 -3.17
C ASP A 59 8.35 4.78 -2.67
N CYS A 60 7.09 4.40 -2.81
CA CYS A 60 6.58 3.10 -2.40
C CYS A 60 6.79 2.03 -3.48
N LYS A 61 6.78 0.78 -3.02
CA LYS A 61 6.76 -0.41 -3.88
C LYS A 61 5.62 -1.31 -3.47
N ALA A 62 4.98 -2.00 -4.41
CA ALA A 62 3.93 -2.96 -4.11
C ALA A 62 4.06 -4.20 -4.99
N ASP A 63 3.67 -5.37 -4.47
CA ASP A 63 3.40 -6.51 -5.32
C ASP A 63 2.16 -6.28 -6.20
N ARG A 64 2.00 -7.12 -7.22
CA ARG A 64 0.94 -6.96 -8.21
C ARG A 64 -0.46 -7.03 -7.59
N ILE A 65 -0.66 -7.93 -6.64
CA ILE A 65 -1.97 -8.10 -6.00
C ILE A 65 -2.35 -6.87 -5.17
N THR A 66 -1.44 -6.36 -4.34
CA THR A 66 -1.66 -5.14 -3.53
C THR A 66 -1.94 -3.94 -4.42
N TYR A 67 -1.16 -3.78 -5.50
CA TYR A 67 -1.31 -2.69 -6.45
C TYR A 67 -2.71 -2.67 -7.10
N GLU A 68 -3.23 -3.83 -7.53
CA GLU A 68 -4.56 -3.92 -8.13
C GLU A 68 -5.68 -3.61 -7.12
N PHE A 69 -5.54 -4.01 -5.85
CA PHE A 69 -6.51 -3.62 -4.81
C PHE A 69 -6.53 -2.11 -4.57
N LEU A 70 -5.36 -1.47 -4.50
CA LEU A 70 -5.26 -0.01 -4.37
C LEU A 70 -5.88 0.72 -5.57
N LYS A 71 -5.65 0.19 -6.78
CA LYS A 71 -6.25 0.70 -8.03
C LYS A 71 -7.77 0.58 -8.03
N GLN A 72 -8.32 -0.57 -7.67
CA GLN A 72 -9.77 -0.79 -7.54
C GLN A 72 -10.38 0.16 -6.50
N GLY A 73 -9.66 0.39 -5.40
CA GLY A 73 -9.98 1.38 -4.37
C GLY A 73 -9.86 2.85 -4.80
N LYS A 74 -9.51 3.11 -6.07
CA LYS A 74 -9.30 4.44 -6.65
C LYS A 74 -8.24 5.27 -5.92
N ALA A 75 -7.23 4.63 -5.33
CA ALA A 75 -6.09 5.33 -4.73
C ALA A 75 -5.27 6.07 -5.80
N VAL A 76 -4.54 7.11 -5.39
CA VAL A 76 -3.59 7.82 -6.27
C VAL A 76 -2.26 7.07 -6.25
N LEU A 77 -1.91 6.39 -7.35
CA LEU A 77 -0.81 5.42 -7.40
C LEU A 77 0.53 6.02 -7.88
N THR A 78 0.62 7.32 -8.16
CA THR A 78 1.79 7.95 -8.79
C THR A 78 3.11 7.77 -8.03
N GLY A 79 3.06 7.49 -6.72
CA GLY A 79 4.23 7.20 -5.89
C GLY A 79 4.44 5.73 -5.58
N ILE A 80 3.80 4.81 -6.32
CA ILE A 80 3.96 3.37 -6.15
C ILE A 80 4.54 2.77 -7.43
N THR A 81 5.65 2.05 -7.29
CA THR A 81 6.20 1.20 -8.36
C THR A 81 5.84 -0.26 -8.11
N LEU A 82 5.54 -1.01 -9.16
CA LEU A 82 5.36 -2.46 -9.07
C LEU A 82 6.71 -3.11 -8.78
N LEU A 83 6.72 -4.07 -7.86
CA LEU A 83 7.85 -4.96 -7.70
C LEU A 83 7.98 -5.79 -8.98
N SER A 84 9.11 -5.62 -9.68
CA SER A 84 9.49 -6.50 -10.78
C SER A 84 9.76 -7.90 -10.23
N ASN A 85 9.26 -8.93 -10.90
CA ASN A 85 9.72 -10.27 -10.57
C ASN A 85 11.23 -10.37 -10.86
N PRO A 86 12.01 -11.11 -10.07
CA PRO A 86 13.43 -11.37 -10.40
C PRO A 86 13.63 -11.97 -11.80
N GLU A 87 12.60 -12.60 -12.37
CA GLU A 87 12.63 -13.18 -13.72
C GLU A 87 12.41 -12.14 -14.84
N ASP A 88 11.82 -10.98 -14.54
CA ASP A 88 11.54 -9.91 -15.53
C ASP A 88 12.82 -9.19 -15.99
N THR A 89 13.96 -9.41 -15.34
CA THR A 89 15.24 -8.80 -15.71
C THR A 89 16.03 -9.59 -16.77
N THR A 90 15.58 -10.78 -17.18
CA THR A 90 16.38 -11.71 -18.00
C THR A 90 16.21 -11.55 -19.52
N HIS A 91 15.44 -10.58 -19.99
CA HIS A 91 15.26 -10.34 -21.43
C HIS A 91 15.50 -8.88 -21.81
N LYS A 92 16.75 -8.42 -21.67
CA LYS A 92 17.31 -7.39 -22.56
C LYS A 92 18.66 -7.90 -23.04
N GLY A 93 18.70 -8.25 -24.33
CA GLY A 93 19.88 -8.74 -25.04
C GLY A 93 20.89 -7.65 -25.38
#